data_AF-A0A7Y6XC70-F1
#
_entry.id   AF-A0A7Y6XC70-F1
#
_cell.length_a   1.000
_cell.length_b   1.000
_cell.length_c   1.000
_cell.angle_alpha   90.00
_cell.angle_beta   90.00
_cell.angle_gamma   90.00
#
_symmetry.space_group_name_H-M   'P 1'
#
loop_
_entity.id
_entity.type
_entity.pdbx_description
1 polymer ?
#
loop_
_entity_poly.entity_id
_entity_poly.type
_entity_poly.pdbx_seq_one_letter_code
_entity_poly.pdbx_strand_id
1 'polypeptide(L)'
;MRKRSPFIAVASTAVLLATTGLARDTKPAPEDEVACAGAAPLTEQLVNDAAQLGLKGVATRGDLLVGKLSYLREPREAAEAASGMVLFIKGPKGWRAVIPRHEEEEVGLYVTPSSRKVIVITQRQIGDPGQSFTVVRSDDDFATATCATLGFPRDLNQPTWNGEYLEVHDLDISARGRGMLVGSAGLERTDEKPRTLWFSYATRDDGRSWGPPRRLVKQQEAPKGMLVPASLVEATALEADLRAFVSRARAEP
;
A
#
# COMPACT_ATOMS: atom_id res chain seq x y z
N MET A 1 -1.24 -32.11 -75.21
CA MET A 1 0.17 -32.32 -75.65
C MET A 1 0.98 -32.79 -74.45
N ARG A 2 1.50 -34.03 -74.49
CA ARG A 2 2.43 -34.60 -73.50
C ARG A 2 3.85 -34.21 -73.88
N LYS A 3 4.68 -33.79 -72.92
CA LYS A 3 6.13 -34.10 -72.92
C LYS A 3 6.60 -34.36 -71.49
N ARG A 4 7.28 -35.50 -71.35
CA ARG A 4 7.94 -36.02 -70.14
C ARG A 4 9.37 -35.45 -70.02
N SER A 5 9.83 -35.46 -68.77
CA SER A 5 11.11 -35.07 -68.14
C SER A 5 12.41 -35.59 -68.80
N PRO A 6 13.63 -35.16 -68.38
CA PRO A 6 14.26 -35.73 -67.18
C PRO A 6 15.22 -34.83 -66.34
N PHE A 7 15.46 -35.36 -65.14
CA PHE A 7 16.45 -35.14 -64.08
C PHE A 7 17.83 -34.57 -64.44
N ILE A 8 18.34 -33.70 -63.55
CA ILE A 8 19.73 -33.75 -63.05
C ILE A 8 19.70 -33.49 -61.53
N ALA A 9 20.18 -34.46 -60.76
CA ALA A 9 20.56 -34.30 -59.36
C ALA A 9 22.04 -33.91 -59.32
N VAL A 10 22.40 -32.90 -58.52
CA VAL A 10 23.78 -32.69 -58.05
C VAL A 10 23.75 -32.38 -56.56
N ALA A 11 24.73 -32.94 -55.89
CA ALA A 11 24.88 -33.18 -54.48
C ALA A 11 25.03 -31.94 -53.59
N SER A 12 24.57 -32.12 -52.34
CA SER A 12 25.19 -31.70 -51.08
C SER A 12 26.00 -30.41 -51.03
N THR A 13 25.47 -29.44 -50.29
CA THR A 13 26.27 -28.78 -49.24
C THR A 13 25.35 -28.44 -48.07
N ALA A 14 25.48 -29.19 -46.98
CA ALA A 14 24.89 -28.81 -45.71
C ALA A 14 25.67 -27.61 -45.18
N VAL A 15 25.05 -26.43 -45.21
CA VAL A 15 25.51 -25.28 -44.44
C VAL A 15 24.68 -25.25 -43.17
N LEU A 16 25.29 -25.72 -42.07
CA LEU A 16 24.86 -25.43 -40.70
C LEU A 16 24.98 -23.91 -40.48
N LEU A 17 23.93 -23.17 -40.78
CA LEU A 17 23.73 -21.85 -40.21
C LEU A 17 22.87 -22.04 -38.97
N ALA A 18 23.58 -22.10 -37.83
CA ALA A 18 23.01 -21.82 -36.53
C ALA A 18 22.32 -20.46 -36.61
N THR A 19 21.01 -20.46 -36.84
CA THR A 19 20.20 -19.30 -36.54
C THR A 19 20.11 -19.29 -35.03
N THR A 20 20.97 -18.46 -34.45
CA THR A 20 20.83 -17.95 -33.11
C THR A 20 19.36 -17.67 -32.88
N GLY A 21 18.73 -18.51 -32.07
CA GLY A 21 17.44 -18.19 -31.50
C GLY A 21 17.60 -16.80 -30.94
N LEU A 22 16.91 -15.85 -31.57
CA LEU A 22 16.67 -14.54 -31.01
C LEU A 22 16.02 -14.84 -29.66
N ALA A 23 16.87 -14.89 -28.64
CA ALA A 23 16.49 -14.54 -27.29
C ALA A 23 15.73 -13.25 -27.49
N ARG A 24 14.40 -13.33 -27.39
CA ARG A 24 13.62 -12.16 -27.07
C ARG A 24 14.34 -11.60 -25.87
N ASP A 25 14.97 -10.46 -26.05
CA ASP A 25 15.27 -9.57 -24.94
C ASP A 25 13.91 -9.33 -24.28
N THR A 26 13.54 -10.22 -23.35
CA THR A 26 12.66 -9.90 -22.24
C THR A 26 13.44 -8.85 -21.49
N LYS A 27 13.29 -7.61 -21.97
CA LYS A 27 13.47 -6.41 -21.19
C LYS A 27 12.89 -6.76 -19.81
N PRO A 28 13.68 -6.67 -18.73
CA PRO A 28 13.12 -6.89 -17.40
C PRO A 28 11.87 -6.00 -17.32
N ALA A 29 10.77 -6.57 -16.82
CA ALA A 29 9.57 -5.79 -16.55
C ALA A 29 10.02 -4.54 -15.78
N PRO A 30 9.50 -3.34 -16.12
CA PRO A 30 9.84 -2.16 -15.35
C PRO A 30 9.59 -2.48 -13.88
N GLU A 31 10.61 -2.31 -13.04
CA GLU A 31 10.42 -2.29 -11.60
C GLU A 31 9.29 -1.28 -11.31
N ASP A 32 8.32 -1.72 -10.53
CA ASP A 32 7.28 -0.92 -9.89
C ASP A 32 6.05 -0.49 -10.71
N GLU A 33 5.27 -1.46 -11.18
CA GLU A 33 3.80 -1.33 -11.05
C GLU A 33 3.38 -2.04 -9.75
N VAL A 34 3.82 -1.50 -8.60
CA VAL A 34 3.35 -1.97 -7.29
C VAL A 34 1.85 -1.75 -7.24
N ALA A 35 1.08 -2.85 -7.32
CA ALA A 35 -0.36 -2.81 -7.34
C ALA A 35 -0.90 -2.00 -6.14
N CYS A 36 -1.81 -1.08 -6.41
CA CYS A 36 -2.42 -0.29 -5.35
C CYS A 36 -3.38 -1.16 -4.54
N ALA A 37 -3.07 -1.38 -3.26
CA ALA A 37 -3.78 -2.28 -2.35
C ALA A 37 -3.93 -3.72 -2.89
N GLY A 38 -3.22 -4.65 -2.28
CA GLY A 38 -3.29 -6.07 -2.64
C GLY A 38 -4.42 -6.77 -1.89
N ALA A 39 -5.28 -7.50 -2.61
CA ALA A 39 -6.10 -8.52 -1.97
C ALA A 39 -5.19 -9.67 -1.51
N ALA A 40 -5.35 -10.09 -0.25
CA ALA A 40 -4.62 -11.23 0.30
C ALA A 40 -5.55 -12.44 0.44
N PRO A 41 -5.09 -13.67 0.11
CA PRO A 41 -5.85 -14.88 0.40
C PRO A 41 -6.18 -14.96 1.89
N LEU A 42 -7.48 -15.04 2.21
CA LEU A 42 -7.92 -15.10 3.60
C LEU A 42 -7.77 -16.53 4.13
N THR A 43 -6.74 -16.76 4.94
CA THR A 43 -6.41 -18.06 5.54
C THR A 43 -6.35 -17.98 7.06
N GLU A 44 -6.49 -19.13 7.74
CA GLU A 44 -6.28 -19.23 9.20
C GLU A 44 -4.88 -18.71 9.59
N GLN A 45 -3.85 -19.06 8.80
CA GLN A 45 -2.48 -18.61 9.04
C GLN A 45 -2.37 -17.09 8.97
N LEU A 46 -2.95 -16.45 7.95
CA LEU A 46 -2.93 -15.00 7.81
C LEU A 46 -3.58 -14.30 9.02
N VAL A 47 -4.73 -14.81 9.47
CA VAL A 47 -5.43 -14.28 10.65
C VAL A 47 -4.60 -14.47 11.92
N ASN A 48 -3.96 -15.63 12.09
CA ASN A 48 -3.11 -15.91 13.24
C ASN A 48 -1.86 -15.02 13.26
N ASP A 49 -1.19 -14.85 12.13
CA ASP A 49 -0.02 -13.98 11.99
C ASP A 49 -0.39 -12.53 12.33
N ALA A 50 -1.48 -12.02 11.77
CA ALA A 50 -1.96 -10.67 12.02
C ALA A 50 -2.39 -10.44 13.49
N ALA A 51 -2.85 -11.50 14.15
CA ALA A 51 -3.29 -11.46 15.54
C ALA A 51 -2.14 -11.56 16.56
N GLN A 52 -0.90 -11.89 16.15
CA GLN A 52 0.24 -11.94 17.08
C GLN A 52 0.50 -10.62 17.79
N LEU A 53 0.21 -9.50 17.10
CA LEU A 53 0.31 -8.15 17.65
C LEU A 53 -1.06 -7.59 18.10
N GLY A 54 -2.09 -8.44 18.11
CA GLY A 54 -3.47 -8.11 18.44
C GLY A 54 -4.26 -7.53 17.27
N LEU A 55 -5.43 -8.11 16.99
CA LEU A 55 -6.39 -7.51 16.07
C LEU A 55 -7.20 -6.43 16.79
N LYS A 56 -7.44 -5.31 16.11
CA LYS A 56 -8.25 -4.20 16.62
C LYS A 56 -9.41 -3.91 15.68
N GLY A 57 -10.58 -3.62 16.24
CA GLY A 57 -11.68 -3.03 15.49
C GLY A 57 -11.50 -1.53 15.34
N VAL A 58 -12.23 -0.93 14.40
CA VAL A 58 -12.34 0.53 14.28
C VAL A 58 -13.67 0.97 14.91
N ALA A 59 -13.63 1.86 15.89
CA ALA A 59 -14.78 2.19 16.75
C ALA A 59 -16.05 2.61 15.98
N THR A 60 -15.88 3.30 14.85
CA THR A 60 -16.97 3.78 13.99
C THR A 60 -17.34 2.80 12.87
N ARG A 61 -16.73 1.61 12.83
CA ARG A 61 -16.84 0.61 11.76
C ARG A 61 -16.94 -0.80 12.34
N GLY A 62 -18.17 -1.28 12.52
CA GLY A 62 -18.45 -2.63 13.06
C GLY A 62 -18.13 -3.80 12.10
N ASP A 63 -17.53 -3.50 10.95
CA ASP A 63 -17.22 -4.43 9.86
C ASP A 63 -15.72 -4.46 9.52
N LEU A 64 -14.88 -3.72 10.26
CA LEU A 64 -13.46 -3.55 9.97
C LEU A 64 -12.59 -3.97 11.15
N LEU A 65 -11.66 -4.90 10.90
CA LEU A 65 -10.55 -5.22 11.78
C LEU A 65 -9.23 -4.82 11.12
N VAL A 66 -8.28 -4.39 11.95
CA VAL A 66 -6.92 -4.02 11.58
C VAL A 66 -5.96 -4.97 12.29
N GLY A 67 -4.96 -5.46 11.58
CA GLY A 67 -3.84 -6.23 12.11
C GLY A 67 -2.51 -5.82 11.49
N LYS A 68 -1.40 -6.31 12.06
CA LYS A 68 -0.05 -6.06 11.55
C LYS A 68 0.65 -7.38 11.24
N LEU A 69 1.20 -7.49 10.04
CA LEU A 69 2.00 -8.62 9.59
C LEU A 69 3.48 -8.24 9.70
N SER A 70 4.23 -9.05 10.45
CA SER A 70 5.67 -8.87 10.60
C SER A 70 6.40 -9.12 9.28
N TYR A 71 7.40 -8.29 8.97
CA TYR A 71 8.35 -8.53 7.87
C TYR A 71 9.37 -9.64 8.22
N LEU A 72 9.39 -10.09 9.48
CA LEU A 72 10.21 -11.20 9.98
C LEU A 72 9.38 -12.49 10.16
N ARG A 73 8.17 -12.57 9.60
CA ARG A 73 7.34 -13.76 9.75
C ARG A 73 7.89 -14.93 8.93
N GLU A 74 7.83 -16.12 9.49
CA GLU A 74 8.19 -17.36 8.80
C GLU A 74 6.94 -18.05 8.24
N PRO A 75 7.00 -18.67 7.04
CA PRO A 75 8.16 -18.70 6.15
C PRO A 75 8.43 -17.32 5.51
N ARG A 76 9.71 -17.00 5.29
CA ARG A 76 10.15 -15.72 4.70
C ARG A 76 9.40 -15.36 3.41
N GLU A 77 9.10 -16.34 2.56
CA GLU A 77 8.33 -16.13 1.32
C GLU A 77 6.94 -15.57 1.59
N ALA A 78 6.34 -15.91 2.73
CA ALA A 78 5.09 -15.30 3.14
C ALA A 78 5.31 -13.82 3.53
N ALA A 79 6.36 -13.50 4.27
CA ALA A 79 6.71 -12.12 4.60
C ALA A 79 6.94 -11.27 3.34
N GLU A 80 7.66 -11.80 2.35
CA GLU A 80 7.94 -11.18 1.05
C GLU A 80 6.71 -11.09 0.13
N ALA A 81 5.68 -11.89 0.38
CA ALA A 81 4.40 -11.75 -0.32
C ALA A 81 3.46 -10.74 0.36
N ALA A 82 3.60 -10.58 1.68
CA ALA A 82 2.69 -9.79 2.51
C ALA A 82 3.30 -9.47 3.88
N SER A 83 3.40 -8.17 4.16
CA SER A 83 3.91 -7.55 5.38
C SER A 83 3.29 -6.15 5.52
N GLY A 84 3.35 -5.56 6.72
CA GLY A 84 2.76 -4.26 7.00
C GLY A 84 1.34 -4.38 7.58
N MET A 85 0.49 -3.38 7.34
CA MET A 85 -0.89 -3.42 7.83
C MET A 85 -1.77 -4.34 6.96
N VAL A 86 -2.64 -5.11 7.61
CA VAL A 86 -3.74 -5.84 6.96
C VAL A 86 -5.08 -5.37 7.49
N LEU A 87 -6.01 -5.13 6.58
CA LEU A 87 -7.41 -4.82 6.85
C LEU A 87 -8.24 -6.07 6.59
N PHE A 88 -8.96 -6.55 7.60
CA PHE A 88 -10.00 -7.57 7.42
C PHE A 88 -11.35 -6.89 7.38
N ILE A 89 -12.09 -7.11 6.30
CA ILE A 89 -13.31 -6.36 5.97
C ILE A 89 -14.45 -7.35 5.82
N LYS A 90 -15.48 -7.20 6.64
CA LYS A 90 -16.71 -8.00 6.58
C LYS A 90 -17.66 -7.39 5.54
N GLY A 91 -17.99 -8.18 4.52
CA GLY A 91 -18.95 -7.82 3.49
C GLY A 91 -20.13 -8.78 3.38
N PRO A 92 -21.07 -8.53 2.46
CA PRO A 92 -22.23 -9.40 2.25
C PRO A 92 -21.87 -10.83 1.82
N LYS A 93 -20.71 -11.01 1.17
CA LYS A 93 -20.20 -12.30 0.70
C LYS A 93 -19.23 -12.97 1.71
N GLY A 94 -19.15 -12.45 2.93
CA GLY A 94 -18.19 -12.89 3.94
C GLY A 94 -16.99 -11.94 4.05
N TRP A 95 -15.88 -12.49 4.51
CA TRP A 95 -14.69 -11.73 4.85
C TRP A 95 -13.69 -11.65 3.69
N ARG A 96 -12.92 -10.56 3.67
CA ARG A 96 -11.75 -10.40 2.80
C ARG A 96 -10.60 -9.75 3.56
N ALA A 97 -9.38 -10.06 3.14
CA ALA A 97 -8.17 -9.41 3.63
C ALA A 97 -7.60 -8.51 2.53
N VAL A 98 -7.19 -7.31 2.93
CA VAL A 98 -6.57 -6.31 2.06
C VAL A 98 -5.31 -5.79 2.73
N ILE A 99 -4.23 -5.72 1.97
CA ILE A 99 -2.97 -5.11 2.38
C ILE A 99 -2.86 -3.80 1.60
N PRO A 100 -3.08 -2.63 2.24
CA PRO A 100 -3.10 -1.35 1.52
C PRO A 100 -1.79 -1.06 0.78
N ARG A 101 -0.65 -1.35 1.44
CA ARG A 101 0.69 -1.33 0.85
C ARG A 101 1.55 -2.37 1.54
N HIS A 102 2.11 -3.28 0.74
CA HIS A 102 3.09 -4.25 1.20
C HIS A 102 4.43 -3.54 1.48
N GLU A 103 5.16 -3.97 2.52
CA GLU A 103 6.45 -3.41 2.98
C GLU A 103 6.40 -1.96 3.48
N GLU A 104 5.21 -1.37 3.57
CA GLU A 104 5.04 -0.03 4.12
C GLU A 104 4.34 -0.13 5.48
N GLU A 105 4.78 0.71 6.42
CA GLU A 105 4.14 0.84 7.73
C GLU A 105 2.96 1.80 7.63
N GLU A 106 1.86 1.50 8.32
CA GLU A 106 0.78 2.45 8.47
C GLU A 106 1.20 3.56 9.45
N VAL A 107 0.95 4.80 9.05
CA VAL A 107 1.21 6.01 9.84
C VAL A 107 -0.05 6.88 9.97
N GLY A 108 -1.17 6.44 9.41
CA GLY A 108 -2.48 7.04 9.65
C GLY A 108 -3.61 6.26 8.98
N LEU A 109 -4.67 5.96 9.74
CA LEU A 109 -5.90 5.36 9.25
C LEU A 109 -7.06 6.32 9.48
N TYR A 110 -7.78 6.66 8.42
CA TYR A 110 -8.88 7.61 8.43
C TYR A 110 -10.11 6.98 7.81
N VAL A 111 -11.26 7.17 8.46
CA VAL A 111 -12.54 6.61 8.03
C VAL A 111 -13.60 7.69 7.98
N THR A 112 -14.63 7.48 7.16
CA THR A 112 -15.85 8.30 7.22
C THR A 112 -16.93 7.53 8.02
N PRO A 113 -17.51 8.08 9.09
CA PRO A 113 -18.54 7.38 9.87
C PRO A 113 -19.81 7.08 9.06
N SER A 114 -20.10 7.86 8.03
CA SER A 114 -21.31 7.77 7.21
C SER A 114 -21.14 7.05 5.87
N SER A 115 -19.96 6.52 5.56
CA SER A 115 -19.71 5.83 4.28
C SER A 115 -18.67 4.72 4.42
N ARG A 116 -18.45 3.97 3.34
CA ARG A 116 -17.43 2.92 3.23
C ARG A 116 -16.03 3.46 2.89
N LYS A 117 -15.86 4.78 2.95
CA LYS A 117 -14.60 5.42 2.61
C LYS A 117 -13.55 5.16 3.69
N VAL A 118 -12.39 4.69 3.25
CA VAL A 118 -11.19 4.47 4.07
C VAL A 118 -10.00 5.09 3.35
N ILE A 119 -9.19 5.83 4.11
CA ILE A 119 -7.88 6.29 3.68
C ILE A 119 -6.84 5.76 4.64
N VAL A 120 -5.79 5.17 4.08
CA VAL A 120 -4.60 4.72 4.81
C VAL A 120 -3.42 5.52 4.29
N ILE A 121 -2.66 6.10 5.20
CA ILE A 121 -1.36 6.70 4.92
C ILE A 121 -0.32 5.68 5.34
N THR A 122 0.51 5.27 4.40
CA THR A 122 1.61 4.35 4.66
C THR A 122 2.95 5.02 4.37
N GLN A 123 4.00 4.51 4.99
CA GLN A 123 5.36 4.99 4.87
C GLN A 123 6.28 3.83 4.55
N ARG A 124 7.03 3.92 3.46
CA ARG A 124 8.16 3.02 3.19
C ARG A 124 9.41 3.58 3.84
N GLN A 125 10.02 2.79 4.72
CA GLN A 125 11.34 3.11 5.26
C GLN A 125 12.41 2.61 4.27
N ILE A 126 12.90 3.51 3.42
CA ILE A 126 14.06 3.25 2.55
C ILE A 126 15.22 4.09 3.09
N GLY A 127 16.42 3.50 3.18
CA GLY A 127 17.65 4.28 3.41
C GLY A 127 18.00 5.05 2.14
N ASP A 128 18.21 6.37 2.25
CA ASP A 128 18.62 7.36 1.22
C ASP A 128 18.17 7.07 -0.24
N PRO A 129 17.27 7.87 -0.88
CA PRO A 129 17.07 9.31 -0.73
C PRO A 129 15.73 9.67 -0.07
N GLY A 130 15.45 9.05 1.08
CA GLY A 130 14.35 9.42 1.96
C GLY A 130 13.10 8.55 1.82
N GLN A 131 12.20 8.73 2.78
CA GLN A 131 10.99 7.94 2.90
C GLN A 131 9.95 8.34 1.85
N SER A 132 9.19 7.36 1.37
CA SER A 132 8.03 7.60 0.53
C SER A 132 6.76 7.40 1.34
N PHE A 133 5.83 8.36 1.22
CA PHE A 133 4.51 8.24 1.81
C PHE A 133 3.51 7.90 0.70
N THR A 134 2.66 6.90 0.94
CA THR A 134 1.59 6.54 0.03
C THR A 134 0.25 6.79 0.69
N VAL A 135 -0.62 7.51 0.00
CA VAL A 135 -2.03 7.62 0.36
C VAL A 135 -2.78 6.55 -0.41
N VAL A 136 -3.31 5.56 0.30
CA VAL A 136 -4.19 4.53 -0.24
C VAL A 136 -5.62 4.88 0.10
N ARG A 137 -6.48 4.99 -0.90
CA ARG A 137 -7.86 5.41 -0.75
C ARG A 137 -8.79 4.37 -1.35
N SER A 138 -9.91 4.13 -0.68
CA SER A 138 -11.07 3.45 -1.25
C SER A 138 -12.38 4.10 -0.80
N ASP A 139 -13.41 4.01 -1.64
CA ASP A 139 -14.79 4.41 -1.32
C ASP A 139 -15.73 3.22 -1.06
N ASP A 140 -15.24 2.00 -1.29
CA ASP A 140 -16.03 0.76 -1.36
C ASP A 140 -15.35 -0.39 -0.60
N ASP A 141 -14.78 -0.04 0.55
CA ASP A 141 -14.03 -0.93 1.43
C ASP A 141 -12.88 -1.67 0.73
N PHE A 142 -12.21 -1.04 -0.24
CA PHE A 142 -11.15 -1.60 -1.09
C PHE A 142 -11.64 -2.61 -2.12
N ALA A 143 -12.90 -2.55 -2.58
CA ALA A 143 -13.26 -3.27 -3.81
C ALA A 143 -12.57 -2.62 -5.03
N THR A 144 -12.39 -1.30 -4.95
CA THR A 144 -11.47 -0.51 -5.76
C THR A 144 -10.56 0.31 -4.84
N ALA A 145 -9.33 0.55 -5.28
CA ALA A 145 -8.37 1.36 -4.56
C ALA A 145 -7.62 2.31 -5.49
N THR A 146 -7.21 3.46 -4.96
CA THR A 146 -6.33 4.42 -5.65
C THR A 146 -5.18 4.77 -4.72
N CYS A 147 -3.98 4.83 -5.27
CA CYS A 147 -2.76 5.14 -4.54
C CYS A 147 -2.15 6.41 -5.10
N ALA A 148 -1.68 7.27 -4.20
CA ALA A 148 -0.94 8.46 -4.57
C ALA A 148 0.28 8.59 -3.67
N THR A 149 1.45 8.79 -4.27
CA THR A 149 2.67 9.08 -3.52
C THR A 149 2.70 10.56 -3.15
N LEU A 150 3.02 10.88 -1.90
CA LEU A 150 3.27 12.24 -1.46
C LEU A 150 4.76 12.56 -1.65
N GLY A 151 5.04 13.71 -2.27
CA GLY A 151 6.41 14.17 -2.41
C GLY A 151 7.04 14.45 -1.04
N PHE A 152 8.22 13.87 -0.79
CA PHE A 152 8.98 14.16 0.42
C PHE A 152 9.43 15.64 0.43
N PRO A 153 9.30 16.37 1.55
CA PRO A 153 9.72 17.77 1.61
C PRO A 153 11.23 17.91 1.46
N ARG A 154 11.67 18.64 0.43
CA ARG A 154 13.09 18.82 0.11
C ARG A 154 13.90 19.43 1.26
N ASP A 155 13.26 20.26 2.09
CA ASP A 155 13.89 20.90 3.24
C ASP A 155 14.38 19.92 4.32
N LEU A 156 13.82 18.70 4.38
CA LEU A 156 14.09 17.76 5.47
C LEU A 156 15.45 17.07 5.35
N ASN A 157 15.86 16.70 4.14
CA ASN A 157 17.12 16.00 3.89
C ASN A 157 18.18 16.91 3.22
N GLN A 158 18.17 18.20 3.57
CA GLN A 158 19.17 19.17 3.09
C GLN A 158 19.85 19.92 4.23
N PRO A 159 21.16 20.24 4.11
CA PRO A 159 22.07 19.85 3.02
C PRO A 159 22.63 18.42 3.15
N THR A 160 22.42 17.76 4.30
CA THR A 160 22.79 16.36 4.54
C THR A 160 21.54 15.52 4.75
N TRP A 161 21.60 14.26 4.32
CA TRP A 161 20.59 13.25 4.61
C TRP A 161 20.79 12.76 6.04
N ASN A 162 19.81 12.93 6.93
CA ASN A 162 19.89 12.44 8.31
C ASN A 162 18.69 11.53 8.68
N GLY A 163 17.97 11.02 7.68
CA GLY A 163 16.87 10.07 7.92
C GLY A 163 15.63 10.72 8.54
N GLU A 164 15.45 12.04 8.39
CA GLU A 164 14.24 12.71 8.83
C GLU A 164 12.99 12.06 8.21
N TYR A 165 11.92 11.94 9.01
CA TYR A 165 10.65 11.34 8.62
C TYR A 165 9.48 12.28 8.88
N LEU A 166 8.41 12.12 8.10
CA LEU A 166 7.15 12.81 8.37
C LEU A 166 6.26 11.96 9.27
N GLU A 167 5.98 12.48 10.44
CA GLU A 167 4.87 12.04 11.28
C GLU A 167 3.57 12.66 10.74
N VAL A 168 2.53 11.84 10.56
CA VAL A 168 1.20 12.31 10.16
C VAL A 168 0.44 12.77 11.41
N HIS A 169 -0.10 13.99 11.38
CA HIS A 169 -0.82 14.58 12.51
C HIS A 169 -2.31 14.66 12.26
N ASP A 170 -2.71 15.08 11.07
CA ASP A 170 -4.13 15.30 10.76
C ASP A 170 -4.42 15.13 9.27
N LEU A 171 -5.62 14.66 8.94
CA LEU A 171 -6.13 14.55 7.59
C LEU A 171 -7.63 14.74 7.61
N ASP A 172 -8.10 15.69 6.81
CA ASP A 172 -9.51 15.79 6.51
C ASP A 172 -9.78 16.20 5.06
N ILE A 173 -10.89 15.70 4.53
CA ILE A 173 -11.36 15.93 3.17
C ILE A 173 -12.86 16.22 3.21
N SER A 174 -13.24 17.37 2.65
CA SER A 174 -14.62 17.80 2.50
C SER A 174 -15.40 16.97 1.47
N ALA A 175 -16.72 17.02 1.52
CA ALA A 175 -17.62 16.38 0.54
C ALA A 175 -17.37 16.78 -0.93
N ARG A 176 -16.69 17.91 -1.17
CA ARG A 176 -16.32 18.38 -2.51
C ARG A 176 -14.97 17.84 -2.99
N GLY A 177 -14.36 16.92 -2.25
CA GLY A 177 -13.05 16.33 -2.56
C GLY A 177 -11.85 17.23 -2.27
N ARG A 178 -12.07 18.41 -1.68
CA ARG A 178 -10.96 19.28 -1.24
C ARG A 178 -10.56 18.90 0.17
N GLY A 179 -9.27 18.71 0.41
CA GLY A 179 -8.77 18.33 1.71
C GLY A 179 -7.32 18.66 1.93
N MET A 180 -6.86 18.40 3.14
CA MET A 180 -5.51 18.68 3.60
C MET A 180 -5.02 17.55 4.50
N LEU A 181 -3.79 17.11 4.24
CA LEU A 181 -2.99 16.30 5.16
C LEU A 181 -1.98 17.24 5.82
N VAL A 182 -1.80 17.12 7.13
CA VAL A 182 -0.81 17.83 7.91
C VAL A 182 0.13 16.82 8.54
N GLY A 183 1.43 17.08 8.42
CA GLY A 183 2.47 16.30 9.05
C GLY A 183 3.59 17.16 9.61
N SER A 184 4.43 16.55 10.43
CA SER A 184 5.58 17.20 11.05
C SER A 184 6.82 16.33 10.91
N ALA A 185 8.00 16.94 11.03
CA ALA A 185 9.25 16.22 11.13
C ALA A 185 10.12 16.86 12.21
N GLY A 186 10.64 16.04 13.11
CA GLY A 186 11.68 16.44 14.06
C GLY A 186 13.03 16.49 13.35
N LEU A 187 13.78 17.57 13.55
CA LEU A 187 15.15 17.73 13.08
C LEU A 187 16.07 17.72 14.29
N GLU A 188 16.86 16.66 14.40
CA GLU A 188 17.89 16.47 15.42
C GLU A 188 19.24 16.34 14.71
N ARG A 189 19.89 17.48 14.47
CA ARG A 189 21.17 17.53 13.75
C ARG A 189 22.29 17.88 14.70
N THR A 190 23.45 17.26 14.51
CA THR A 190 24.67 17.61 15.25
C THR A 190 24.91 19.11 15.14
N ASP A 191 25.15 19.76 16.28
CA ASP A 191 25.40 21.20 16.40
C ASP A 191 24.22 22.14 16.04
N GLU A 192 23.01 21.62 15.82
CA GLU A 192 21.79 22.42 15.73
C GLU A 192 20.88 22.20 16.95
N LYS A 193 20.12 23.23 17.34
CA LYS A 193 19.04 23.03 18.33
C LYS A 193 17.92 22.19 17.70
N PRO A 194 17.40 21.17 18.41
CA PRO A 194 16.25 20.41 17.93
C PRO A 194 15.08 21.33 17.57
N ARG A 195 14.45 21.06 16.44
CA ARG A 195 13.28 21.82 15.97
C ARG A 195 12.33 20.94 15.19
N THR A 196 11.06 21.31 15.20
CA THR A 196 10.02 20.65 14.40
C THR A 196 9.68 21.50 13.20
N LEU A 197 9.68 20.90 12.01
CA LEU A 197 9.14 21.50 10.80
C LEU A 197 7.75 20.93 10.51
N TRP A 198 6.85 21.80 10.05
CA TRP A 198 5.46 21.46 9.76
C TRP A 198 5.18 21.58 8.27
N PHE A 199 4.40 20.64 7.73
CA PHE A 199 4.07 20.59 6.31
C PHE A 199 2.60 20.28 6.10
N SER A 200 2.08 20.75 4.96
CA SER A 200 0.76 20.38 4.46
C SER A 200 0.82 19.88 3.03
N TYR A 201 -0.09 18.96 2.72
CA TYR A 201 -0.39 18.49 1.36
C TYR A 201 -1.86 18.77 1.08
N ALA A 202 -2.16 19.27 -0.11
CA ALA A 202 -3.53 19.59 -0.50
C ALA A 202 -4.01 18.63 -1.59
N THR A 203 -5.25 18.16 -1.47
CA THR A 203 -5.96 17.44 -2.53
C THR A 203 -7.17 18.23 -3.00
N ARG A 204 -7.56 18.03 -4.26
CA ARG A 204 -8.75 18.63 -4.89
C ARG A 204 -9.69 17.60 -5.50
N ASP A 205 -9.31 16.33 -5.47
CA ASP A 205 -9.96 15.21 -6.13
C ASP A 205 -10.14 14.04 -5.15
N ASP A 206 -10.45 14.39 -3.91
CA ASP A 206 -10.82 13.48 -2.84
C ASP A 206 -9.70 12.55 -2.36
N GLY A 207 -8.44 12.94 -2.57
CA GLY A 207 -7.25 12.19 -2.17
C GLY A 207 -6.68 11.29 -3.27
N ARG A 208 -7.21 11.38 -4.50
CA ARG A 208 -6.68 10.64 -5.67
C ARG A 208 -5.36 11.22 -6.16
N SER A 209 -5.17 12.52 -6.00
CA SER A 209 -3.89 13.20 -6.21
C SER A 209 -3.63 14.24 -5.12
N TRP A 210 -2.35 14.57 -4.96
CA TRP A 210 -1.88 15.48 -3.93
C TRP A 210 -0.89 16.48 -4.53
N GLY A 211 -1.02 17.74 -4.10
CA GLY A 211 -0.07 18.79 -4.42
C GLY A 211 1.28 18.59 -3.71
N PRO A 212 2.31 19.36 -4.11
CA PRO A 212 3.61 19.31 -3.44
C PRO A 212 3.51 19.76 -1.97
N PRO A 213 4.46 19.33 -1.11
CA PRO A 213 4.50 19.75 0.28
C PRO A 213 4.62 21.26 0.38
N ARG A 214 3.86 21.85 1.32
CA ARG A 214 3.96 23.26 1.68
C ARG A 214 4.37 23.40 3.13
N ARG A 215 5.46 24.13 3.35
CA ARG A 215 5.93 24.45 4.70
C ARG A 215 4.93 25.34 5.43
N LEU A 216 4.66 24.99 6.68
CA LEU A 216 3.82 25.74 7.59
C LEU A 216 4.69 26.44 8.62
N VAL A 217 4.21 27.55 9.14
CA VAL A 217 4.91 28.33 10.17
C VAL A 217 4.81 27.65 11.55
N LYS A 218 3.73 26.90 11.77
CA LYS A 218 3.43 26.17 13.02
C LYS A 218 2.46 25.04 12.72
N GLN A 219 2.18 24.21 13.72
CA GLN A 219 1.08 23.24 13.69
C GLN A 219 -0.24 23.92 13.31
N GLN A 220 -1.00 23.26 12.46
CA GLN A 220 -2.39 23.59 12.14
C GLN A 220 -3.18 22.30 11.99
N GLU A 221 -4.48 22.36 12.26
CA GLU A 221 -5.40 21.27 11.94
C GLU A 221 -5.79 21.34 10.46
N ALA A 222 -6.13 20.18 9.89
CA ALA A 222 -6.78 20.12 8.60
C ALA A 222 -8.17 20.79 8.70
N PRO A 223 -8.62 21.54 7.66
CA PRO A 223 -9.96 22.08 7.66
C PRO A 223 -11.00 20.96 7.74
N LYS A 224 -11.90 21.04 8.73
CA LYS A 224 -12.93 20.04 9.00
C LYS A 224 -13.71 19.64 7.74
N GLY A 225 -13.89 18.33 7.59
CA GLY A 225 -14.52 17.66 6.48
C GLY A 225 -15.31 16.44 6.97
N MET A 226 -15.08 15.29 6.35
CA MET A 226 -15.84 14.06 6.57
C MET A 226 -15.03 12.95 7.23
N LEU A 227 -13.71 13.06 7.21
CA LEU A 227 -12.84 12.02 7.74
C LEU A 227 -12.66 12.22 9.23
N VAL A 228 -12.51 11.10 9.93
CA VAL A 228 -12.03 11.07 11.31
C VAL A 228 -10.86 10.10 11.39
N PRO A 229 -9.82 10.40 12.20
CA PRO A 229 -8.83 9.41 12.57
C PRO A 229 -9.53 8.18 13.16
N ALA A 230 -9.13 6.99 12.74
CA ALA A 230 -9.69 5.75 13.24
C ALA A 230 -9.28 5.54 14.70
N SER A 231 -10.27 5.43 15.59
CA SER A 231 -10.03 4.99 16.96
C SER A 231 -10.04 3.46 16.99
N LEU A 232 -8.90 2.87 17.32
CA LEU A 232 -8.75 1.42 17.44
C LEU A 232 -9.25 0.93 18.79
N VAL A 233 -10.07 -0.12 18.79
CA VAL A 233 -10.72 -0.68 19.98
C VAL A 233 -10.64 -2.20 19.99
N GLU A 234 -10.81 -2.81 21.17
CA GLU A 234 -11.03 -4.26 21.25
C GLU A 234 -12.33 -4.64 20.53
N ALA A 235 -12.28 -5.72 19.75
CA ALA A 235 -13.42 -6.17 18.94
C ALA A 235 -13.56 -7.70 18.98
N THR A 236 -13.57 -8.27 20.19
CA THR A 236 -13.55 -9.72 20.43
C THR A 236 -14.63 -10.49 19.66
N ALA A 237 -15.86 -9.96 19.60
CA ALA A 237 -16.94 -10.60 18.86
C ALA A 237 -16.69 -10.62 17.34
N LEU A 238 -16.14 -9.53 16.81
CA LEU A 238 -15.83 -9.39 15.39
C LEU A 238 -14.63 -10.27 15.00
N GLU A 239 -13.61 -10.36 15.87
CA GLU A 239 -12.50 -11.30 15.71
C GLU A 239 -12.98 -12.75 15.74
N ALA A 240 -13.84 -13.12 16.70
CA ALA A 240 -14.39 -14.47 16.78
C ALA A 240 -15.18 -14.84 15.51
N ASP A 241 -15.94 -13.90 14.95
CA ASP A 241 -16.65 -14.08 13.68
C ASP A 241 -15.68 -14.30 12.49
N LEU A 242 -14.60 -13.52 12.41
CA LEU A 242 -13.54 -13.72 11.40
C LEU A 242 -12.91 -15.13 11.52
N ARG A 243 -12.55 -15.55 12.74
CA ARG A 243 -11.97 -16.87 13.01
C ARG A 243 -12.93 -18.02 12.67
N ALA A 244 -14.21 -17.85 12.98
CA ALA A 244 -15.23 -18.82 12.62
C ALA A 244 -15.43 -18.92 11.09
N PHE A 245 -15.30 -17.81 10.37
CA PHE A 245 -15.40 -17.82 8.90
C PHE A 245 -14.27 -18.62 8.26
N VAL A 246 -13.01 -18.36 8.65
CA VAL A 246 -11.86 -19.03 8.03
C VAL A 246 -11.77 -20.53 8.36
N SER A 247 -12.24 -20.94 9.54
CA SER A 247 -12.27 -22.37 9.92
C SER A 247 -13.33 -23.17 9.17
N ARG A 248 -14.47 -22.56 8.84
CA ARG A 248 -15.52 -23.21 8.02
C ARG A 248 -15.10 -23.35 6.56
N ALA A 249 -14.43 -22.35 6.00
CA ALA A 249 -13.93 -22.39 4.62
C ALA A 249 -12.95 -23.54 4.37
N ARG A 250 -12.29 -24.04 5.43
CA ARG A 250 -11.41 -25.21 5.37
C ARG A 250 -12.18 -26.55 5.42
N ALA A 251 -13.38 -26.55 5.99
CA ALA A 251 -14.18 -27.76 6.22
C ALA A 251 -15.08 -28.13 5.03
N GLU A 252 -15.23 -27.24 4.03
CA GLU A 252 -15.91 -27.52 2.78
C GLU A 252 -14.91 -28.16 1.79
N PRO A 253 -15.14 -29.43 1.37
CA PRO A 253 -14.26 -30.16 0.45
C PRO A 253 -14.32 -29.69 -1.00
#